data_AF-A0A4W5R5V6-F1
#
_entry.id   AF-A0A4W5R5V6-F1
#
_cell.length_a   1.000
_cell.length_b   1.000
_cell.length_c   1.000
_cell.angle_alpha   90.00
_cell.angle_beta   90.00
_cell.angle_gamma   90.00
#
_symmetry.space_group_name_H-M   'P 1'
#
loop_
_entity.id
_entity.type
_entity.pdbx_description
1 polymer ?
#
loop_
_entity_poly.entity_id
_entity_poly.type
_entity_poly.pdbx_seq_one_letter_code
_entity_poly.pdbx_strand_id
1 'polypeptide(L)'
;MTKEENDFVSGYMADNPLITSRVWLGMDLDKQGQPVGWVDGSSLAFSNWETKGSASGVKTATQQNPCAVMVSADGGIWSRVSCKDSHSRIVCKVPARSGNVPAALVFFLVVLTALLAAIGFVVYKKSKARFNSTVRYRRTIDDADSTSIIDAE
;
A
#
# COMPACT_ATOMS: atom_id res chain seq x y z
N MET A 1 -12.10 15.10 -9.77
CA MET A 1 -10.68 15.05 -10.20
C MET A 1 -9.95 16.29 -9.70
N THR A 2 -8.69 16.20 -9.26
CA THR A 2 -7.85 17.35 -8.89
C THR A 2 -6.78 17.68 -9.95
N LYS A 3 -6.07 18.81 -9.80
CA LYS A 3 -4.95 19.16 -10.67
C LYS A 3 -3.81 18.14 -10.55
N GLU A 4 -3.53 17.69 -9.33
CA GLU A 4 -2.48 16.70 -9.07
C GLU A 4 -2.81 15.35 -9.74
N GLU A 5 -4.08 14.94 -9.69
CA GLU A 5 -4.54 13.75 -10.43
C GLU A 5 -4.41 13.93 -11.95
N ASN A 6 -4.72 15.11 -12.48
CA ASN A 6 -4.53 15.45 -13.90
C ASN A 6 -3.09 15.30 -14.33
N ASP A 7 -2.19 15.94 -13.58
CA ASP A 7 -0.76 16.01 -13.87
C ASP A 7 -0.12 14.62 -13.73
N PHE A 8 -0.58 13.82 -12.77
CA PHE A 8 -0.15 12.43 -12.61
C PHE A 8 -0.52 11.58 -13.83
N VAL A 9 -1.79 11.61 -14.26
CA VAL A 9 -2.25 10.78 -15.39
C VAL A 9 -1.61 11.24 -16.70
N SER A 10 -1.52 12.55 -16.94
CA SER A 10 -0.92 13.09 -18.16
C SER A 10 0.58 12.85 -18.23
N GLY A 11 1.30 13.01 -17.12
CA GLY A 11 2.71 12.67 -17.00
C GLY A 11 2.99 11.19 -17.27
N TYR A 12 2.21 10.29 -16.65
CA TYR A 12 2.36 8.86 -16.87
C TYR A 12 2.16 8.47 -18.35
N MET A 13 1.18 9.07 -19.03
CA MET A 13 0.97 8.87 -20.48
C MET A 13 2.11 9.46 -21.32
N ALA A 14 2.64 10.62 -20.94
CA ALA A 14 3.75 11.26 -21.63
C ALA A 14 5.05 10.44 -21.52
N ASP A 15 5.30 9.82 -20.36
CA ASP A 15 6.44 8.93 -20.13
C ASP A 15 6.28 7.58 -20.87
N ASN A 16 5.05 7.19 -21.21
CA ASN A 16 4.73 5.92 -21.84
C ASN A 16 3.94 6.09 -23.16
N PRO A 17 4.48 6.81 -24.17
CA PRO A 17 3.75 7.19 -25.37
C PRO A 17 3.35 6.01 -26.25
N LEU A 18 4.04 4.86 -26.11
CA LEU A 18 3.73 3.62 -26.82
C LEU A 18 2.48 2.90 -26.28
N ILE A 19 2.08 3.18 -25.03
CA ILE A 19 0.87 2.58 -24.42
C ILE A 19 -0.35 3.37 -24.86
N THR A 20 -0.35 4.67 -24.56
CA THR A 20 -1.40 5.60 -24.98
C THR A 20 -0.97 7.05 -24.75
N SER A 21 -1.38 7.93 -25.66
CA SER A 21 -1.29 9.40 -25.49
C SER A 21 -2.67 10.04 -25.29
N ARG A 22 -3.74 9.24 -25.31
CA ARG A 22 -5.13 9.71 -25.25
C ARG A 22 -6.00 8.76 -24.44
N VAL A 23 -6.75 9.29 -23.48
CA VAL A 23 -7.64 8.51 -22.62
C VAL A 23 -9.01 9.14 -22.50
N TRP A 24 -10.03 8.30 -22.38
CA TRP A 24 -11.38 8.72 -22.00
C TRP A 24 -11.39 9.21 -20.55
N LEU A 25 -12.11 10.30 -20.32
CA LEU A 25 -12.45 10.75 -18.97
C LEU A 25 -13.83 10.21 -18.60
N GLY A 26 -13.96 9.71 -17.37
CA GLY A 26 -15.25 9.30 -16.81
C GLY A 26 -16.12 10.49 -16.44
N MET A 27 -16.35 11.41 -17.37
CA MET A 27 -17.17 12.61 -17.17
C MET A 27 -18.43 12.51 -18.03
N ASP A 28 -19.57 12.81 -17.43
CA ASP A 28 -20.84 12.94 -18.13
C ASP A 28 -20.97 14.36 -18.70
N LEU A 29 -21.33 14.44 -19.98
CA LEU A 29 -21.52 15.68 -20.73
C LEU A 29 -22.94 15.75 -21.26
N ASP A 30 -23.55 16.95 -21.17
CA ASP A 30 -24.86 17.18 -21.78
C ASP A 30 -24.78 17.24 -23.32
N LYS A 31 -25.93 17.38 -23.98
CA LYS A 31 -26.02 17.46 -25.45
C LYS A 31 -25.30 18.69 -26.03
N GLN A 32 -25.01 19.69 -25.20
CA GLN A 32 -24.30 20.92 -25.50
C GLN A 32 -22.80 20.80 -25.14
N GLY A 33 -22.36 19.64 -24.65
CA GLY A 33 -20.99 19.37 -24.21
C GLY A 33 -20.60 20.05 -22.91
N GLN A 34 -21.55 20.49 -22.09
CA GLN A 34 -21.25 21.01 -20.77
C GLN A 34 -21.07 19.86 -19.78
N PRO A 35 -20.10 19.97 -18.85
CA PRO A 35 -19.88 18.97 -17.83
C PRO A 35 -21.07 18.92 -16.85
N VAL A 36 -21.68 17.75 -16.72
CA VAL A 36 -22.77 17.48 -15.77
C VAL A 36 -22.21 16.94 -14.46
N GLY A 37 -21.24 16.03 -14.53
CA GLY A 37 -20.61 15.44 -13.35
C GLY A 37 -19.58 14.38 -13.71
N TRP A 38 -18.88 13.88 -12.69
CA TRP A 38 -18.05 12.69 -12.83
C TRP A 38 -18.88 11.43 -12.59
N VAL A 39 -18.54 10.33 -13.26
CA VAL A 39 -19.22 9.02 -13.08
C VAL A 39 -19.10 8.47 -11.65
N ASP A 40 -18.09 8.91 -10.90
CA ASP A 40 -17.87 8.54 -9.50
C ASP A 40 -18.63 9.44 -8.50
N GLY A 41 -19.39 10.42 -9.00
CA GLY A 41 -20.14 11.38 -8.18
C GLY A 41 -19.27 12.47 -7.53
N SER A 42 -17.98 12.55 -7.84
CA SER A 42 -17.12 13.62 -7.32
C SER A 42 -17.51 15.00 -7.88
N SER A 43 -17.14 16.07 -7.16
CA SER A 43 -17.45 17.44 -7.58
C SER A 43 -16.60 17.87 -8.79
N LEU A 44 -17.17 18.76 -9.61
CA LEU A 44 -16.48 19.40 -10.74
C LEU A 44 -15.60 20.57 -10.29
N ALA A 45 -14.73 20.35 -9.31
CA ALA A 45 -13.90 21.42 -8.71
C ALA A 45 -12.71 21.84 -9.60
N PHE A 46 -12.24 20.96 -10.48
CA PHE A 46 -11.12 21.21 -11.38
C PHE A 46 -11.56 20.99 -12.83
N SER A 47 -11.06 21.83 -13.74
CA SER A 47 -11.29 21.72 -15.17
C SER A 47 -10.03 22.04 -15.96
N ASN A 48 -9.70 21.21 -16.94
CA ASN A 48 -8.58 21.44 -17.86
C ASN A 48 -9.01 21.45 -19.33
N TRP A 49 -10.17 22.05 -19.60
CA TRP A 49 -10.73 22.11 -20.96
C TRP A 49 -9.85 22.94 -21.90
N GLU A 50 -9.74 22.50 -23.16
CA GLU A 50 -9.16 23.29 -24.23
C GLU A 50 -9.86 24.64 -24.35
N THR A 51 -9.09 25.72 -24.27
CA THR A 51 -9.61 27.08 -24.47
C THR A 51 -9.83 27.31 -25.96
N LYS A 52 -10.98 27.91 -26.31
CA LYS A 52 -11.29 28.25 -27.71
C LYS A 52 -10.26 29.25 -28.24
N GLY A 53 -9.26 28.75 -28.97
CA GLY A 53 -8.25 29.60 -29.62
C GLY A 53 -6.91 28.94 -29.96
N SER A 54 -6.56 27.78 -29.39
CA SER A 54 -5.18 27.27 -29.52
C SER A 54 -4.94 26.14 -30.53
N ALA A 55 -5.94 25.45 -31.07
CA ALA A 55 -5.68 24.49 -32.13
C ALA A 55 -6.87 24.27 -33.06
N SER A 56 -6.53 24.09 -34.33
CA SER A 56 -7.39 23.65 -35.43
C SER A 56 -8.01 22.29 -35.08
N GLY A 57 -9.18 22.32 -34.44
CA GLY A 57 -9.82 21.14 -33.90
C GLY A 57 -11.33 21.32 -33.81
N VAL A 58 -11.94 21.56 -34.97
CA VAL A 58 -13.32 21.15 -35.21
C VAL A 58 -14.37 21.89 -34.36
N LYS A 59 -14.73 23.09 -34.81
CA LYS A 59 -16.11 23.58 -34.66
C LYS A 59 -17.05 22.71 -35.51
N THR A 60 -17.17 21.40 -35.26
CA THR A 60 -18.30 20.65 -35.83
C THR A 60 -19.48 20.87 -34.92
N ALA A 61 -20.35 21.76 -35.37
CA ALA A 61 -21.76 21.45 -35.54
C ALA A 61 -22.18 20.15 -34.82
N THR A 62 -22.85 20.31 -33.68
CA THR A 62 -23.84 19.34 -33.20
C THR A 62 -23.31 17.91 -33.02
N GLN A 63 -22.25 17.74 -32.23
CA GLN A 63 -21.89 16.42 -31.68
C GLN A 63 -23.00 15.99 -30.71
N GLN A 64 -24.03 15.28 -31.21
CA GLN A 64 -25.06 14.69 -30.37
C GLN A 64 -24.39 13.64 -29.47
N ASN A 65 -24.38 13.88 -28.16
CA ASN A 65 -23.72 13.07 -27.13
C ASN A 65 -22.18 13.08 -27.25
N PRO A 66 -21.53 14.19 -26.85
CA PRO A 66 -20.08 14.27 -26.83
C PRO A 66 -19.49 13.51 -25.64
N CYS A 67 -18.26 13.02 -25.79
CA CYS A 67 -17.46 12.45 -24.71
C CYS A 67 -16.20 13.28 -24.48
N ALA A 68 -15.64 13.20 -23.27
CA ALA A 68 -14.44 13.92 -22.87
C ALA A 68 -13.20 13.03 -22.98
N VAL A 69 -12.12 13.54 -23.57
CA VAL A 69 -10.83 12.87 -23.64
C VAL A 69 -9.71 13.78 -23.15
N MET A 70 -8.74 13.19 -22.47
CA MET A 70 -7.48 13.82 -22.10
C MET A 70 -6.39 13.41 -23.10
N VAL A 71 -5.55 14.36 -23.50
CA VAL A 71 -4.38 14.13 -24.36
C VAL A 71 -3.09 14.49 -23.61
N SER A 72 -2.10 13.60 -23.61
CA SER A 72 -0.84 13.78 -22.86
C SER A 72 0.05 14.89 -23.43
N ALA A 73 0.08 15.04 -24.76
CA ALA A 73 0.97 15.96 -25.47
C ALA A 73 0.82 17.42 -25.01
N ASP A 74 -0.38 17.82 -24.59
CA ASP A 74 -0.69 19.20 -24.22
C ASP A 74 -0.83 19.39 -22.70
N GLY A 75 -0.10 18.60 -21.90
CA GLY A 75 -0.18 18.69 -20.43
C GLY A 75 -1.49 18.17 -19.85
N GLY A 76 -2.15 17.24 -20.55
CA GLY A 76 -3.40 16.65 -20.09
C GLY A 76 -4.63 17.52 -20.36
N ILE A 77 -4.61 18.37 -21.40
CA ILE A 77 -5.79 19.16 -21.80
C ILE A 77 -6.94 18.25 -22.24
N TRP A 78 -8.17 18.67 -21.92
CA TRP A 78 -9.39 17.95 -22.20
C TRP A 78 -10.07 18.50 -23.46
N SER A 79 -10.45 17.62 -24.36
CA SER A 79 -11.19 17.94 -25.58
C SER A 79 -12.50 17.15 -25.65
N ARG A 80 -13.43 17.66 -26.46
CA ARG A 80 -14.73 17.01 -26.74
C ARG A 80 -14.63 16.27 -28.05
N VAL A 81 -15.08 15.03 -28.06
CA VAL A 81 -15.06 14.17 -29.24
C VAL A 81 -16.34 13.35 -29.36
N SER A 82 -16.58 12.76 -30.53
CA SER A 82 -17.72 11.84 -30.74
C SER A 82 -17.48 10.57 -29.93
N CYS A 83 -18.40 10.22 -29.02
CA CYS A 83 -18.34 8.94 -28.32
C CYS A 83 -18.36 7.74 -29.28
N LYS A 84 -18.99 7.88 -30.46
CA LYS A 84 -19.17 6.79 -31.43
C LYS A 84 -18.02 6.68 -32.42
N ASP A 85 -17.52 7.81 -32.89
CA ASP A 85 -16.56 7.85 -34.00
C ASP A 85 -15.10 7.97 -33.52
N SER A 86 -14.89 8.23 -32.22
CA SER A 86 -13.55 8.38 -31.64
C SER A 86 -13.14 7.15 -30.84
N HIS A 87 -11.83 6.92 -30.80
CA HIS A 87 -11.23 5.81 -30.05
C HIS A 87 -10.19 6.36 -29.06
N SER A 88 -10.24 5.88 -27.82
CA SER A 88 -9.24 6.18 -26.79
C SER A 88 -9.12 5.01 -25.82
N ARG A 89 -8.03 4.97 -25.03
CA ARG A 89 -7.89 4.02 -23.92
C ARG A 89 -8.69 4.47 -22.69
N ILE A 90 -8.89 3.57 -21.74
CA ILE A 90 -9.61 3.83 -20.50
C ILE A 90 -8.60 3.75 -19.34
N VAL A 91 -8.72 4.68 -18.40
CA VAL A 91 -7.96 4.67 -17.14
C VAL A 91 -8.97 4.56 -15.99
N CYS A 92 -8.75 3.59 -15.11
CA CYS A 92 -9.60 3.38 -13.95
C CYS A 92 -8.99 4.06 -12.72
N LYS A 93 -9.83 4.73 -11.93
CA LYS A 93 -9.50 5.24 -10.60
C LYS A 93 -9.94 4.24 -9.55
N VAL A 94 -9.07 3.95 -8.59
CA VAL A 94 -9.41 3.12 -7.42
C VAL A 94 -9.11 3.91 -6.15
N PRO A 95 -9.91 3.75 -5.08
CA PRO A 95 -9.58 4.33 -3.79
C PRO A 95 -8.22 3.82 -3.33
N ALA A 96 -7.36 4.71 -2.85
CA ALA A 96 -6.14 4.29 -2.17
C ALA A 96 -6.54 3.38 -1.00
N ARG A 97 -6.01 2.15 -0.95
CA ARG A 97 -6.15 1.34 0.25
C ARG A 97 -5.53 2.13 1.39
N SER A 98 -6.34 2.58 2.35
CA SER A 98 -5.81 3.04 3.61
C SER A 98 -5.13 1.82 4.23
N GLY A 99 -3.80 1.81 4.18
CA GLY A 99 -2.96 0.82 4.85
C GLY A 99 -3.03 1.01 6.37
N ASN A 100 -4.23 1.09 6.92
CA ASN A 100 -4.48 1.11 8.34
C ASN A 100 -4.54 -0.36 8.78
N VAL A 101 -3.43 -1.09 8.68
CA VAL A 101 -3.19 -2.04 9.77
C VAL A 101 -3.03 -1.12 10.97
N PRO A 102 -3.98 -1.07 11.91
CA PRO A 102 -3.88 -0.16 13.02
C PRO A 102 -2.53 -0.45 13.67
N ALA A 103 -1.68 0.56 13.87
CA ALA A 103 -0.42 0.39 14.59
C ALA A 103 -0.66 -0.35 15.93
N ALA A 104 -1.86 -0.16 16.50
CA ALA A 104 -2.39 -0.93 17.61
C ALA A 104 -2.39 -2.46 17.40
N LEU A 105 -2.84 -3.00 16.26
CA LEU A 105 -2.83 -4.46 16.01
C LEU A 105 -1.40 -5.02 15.98
N VAL A 106 -0.46 -4.32 15.35
CA VAL A 106 0.96 -4.72 15.35
C VAL A 106 1.52 -4.65 16.76
N PHE A 107 1.23 -3.57 17.50
CA PHE A 107 1.65 -3.40 18.88
C PHE A 107 1.08 -4.49 19.81
N PHE A 108 -0.20 -4.83 19.68
CA PHE A 108 -0.84 -5.91 20.44
C PHE A 108 -0.19 -7.26 20.19
N LEU A 109 0.11 -7.59 18.93
CA LEU A 109 0.80 -8.84 18.58
C LEU A 109 2.22 -8.89 19.18
N VAL A 110 2.97 -7.79 19.10
CA VAL A 110 4.31 -7.69 19.68
C VAL A 110 4.25 -7.85 21.20
N VAL A 111 3.35 -7.15 21.88
CA VAL A 111 3.19 -7.27 23.34
C VAL A 111 2.79 -8.68 23.76
N LEU A 112 1.84 -9.31 23.06
CA LEU A 112 1.42 -10.70 23.33
C LEU A 112 2.60 -11.67 23.17
N THR A 113 3.39 -11.54 22.10
CA THR A 113 4.56 -12.40 21.89
C THR A 113 5.62 -12.21 22.97
N ALA A 114 5.88 -10.97 23.41
CA ALA A 114 6.84 -10.68 24.47
C ALA A 114 6.38 -11.25 25.84
N LEU A 115 5.08 -11.15 26.15
CA LEU A 115 4.51 -11.73 27.36
C LEU A 115 4.62 -13.26 27.37
N LEU A 116 4.27 -13.91 26.25
CA LEU A 116 4.40 -15.38 26.13
C LEU A 116 5.85 -15.83 26.27
N ALA A 117 6.80 -15.10 25.66
CA ALA A 117 8.22 -15.38 25.79
C ALA A 117 8.72 -15.20 27.25
N ALA A 118 8.28 -14.14 27.93
CA ALA A 118 8.63 -13.89 29.34
C ALA A 118 8.06 -14.97 30.26
N ILE A 119 6.79 -15.36 30.08
CA ILE A 119 6.14 -16.44 30.81
C ILE A 119 6.89 -17.76 30.56
N GLY A 120 7.19 -18.08 29.30
CA GLY A 120 7.96 -19.26 28.92
C GLY A 120 9.35 -19.29 29.58
N PHE A 121 10.06 -18.16 29.60
CA PHE A 121 11.36 -18.02 30.25
C PHE A 121 11.29 -18.24 31.77
N VAL A 122 10.27 -17.68 32.43
CA VAL A 122 10.05 -17.87 33.88
C VAL A 122 9.75 -19.34 34.19
N VAL A 123 8.87 -19.99 33.42
CA VAL A 123 8.55 -21.41 33.57
C VAL A 123 9.78 -22.27 33.34
N TYR A 124 10.57 -21.98 32.29
CA TYR A 124 11.82 -22.66 31.99
C TYR A 124 12.85 -22.52 33.13
N LYS A 125 13.02 -21.31 33.69
CA LYS A 125 13.94 -21.10 34.81
C LYS A 125 13.47 -21.85 36.07
N LYS A 126 12.16 -21.85 36.34
CA LYS A 126 11.56 -22.55 37.48
C LYS A 126 11.64 -24.07 37.32
N SER A 127 11.45 -24.62 36.12
CA SER A 127 11.63 -26.05 35.86
C SER A 127 13.09 -26.44 35.96
N LYS A 128 14.03 -25.69 35.36
CA LYS A 128 15.48 -25.92 35.49
C LYS A 128 15.95 -25.95 36.95
N ALA A 129 15.45 -25.03 37.79
CA ALA A 129 15.76 -25.05 39.22
C ALA A 129 15.25 -26.32 39.94
N ARG A 130 14.13 -26.91 39.47
CA ARG A 130 13.63 -28.21 39.99
C ARG A 130 14.40 -29.42 39.46
N PHE A 131 15.08 -29.31 38.32
CA PHE A 131 15.87 -30.38 37.70
C PHE A 131 17.36 -30.40 38.10
N ASN A 132 17.84 -29.43 38.89
CA ASN A 132 19.17 -29.52 39.51
C ASN A 132 19.12 -30.59 40.61
N SER A 133 19.30 -31.84 40.21
CA SER A 133 19.44 -32.97 41.11
C SER A 133 20.66 -32.76 42.01
N THR A 134 20.49 -32.89 43.32
CA THR A 134 21.61 -32.95 44.26
C THR A 134 22.35 -34.26 44.01
N VAL A 135 23.41 -34.23 43.20
CA VAL A 135 24.32 -35.38 43.02
C VAL A 135 24.96 -35.65 44.38
N ARG A 136 24.46 -36.66 45.11
CA ARG A 136 25.01 -37.08 46.40
C ARG A 136 26.13 -38.08 46.14
N TYR A 137 27.37 -37.62 46.10
CA TYR A 137 28.54 -38.51 46.04
C TYR A 137 28.69 -39.22 47.39
N ARG A 138 28.44 -40.53 47.44
CA ARG A 138 28.69 -41.36 48.64
C ARG A 138 30.10 -41.91 48.55
N ARG A 139 31.03 -41.34 49.32
CA ARG A 139 32.38 -41.89 49.49
C ARG A 139 32.28 -43.09 50.44
N THR A 140 32.48 -44.30 49.95
CA THR A 140 32.76 -45.46 50.80
C THR A 140 34.17 -45.29 51.34
N ILE A 141 34.29 -45.09 52.66
CA ILE A 141 35.58 -45.13 53.35
C ILE A 141 35.83 -46.61 53.63
N ASP A 142 36.85 -47.18 53.00
CA ASP A 142 37.36 -48.50 53.37
C ASP A 142 38.17 -48.34 54.66
N ASP A 143 37.64 -48.84 55.77
CA ASP A 143 38.22 -48.81 57.13
C ASP A 143 39.47 -49.71 57.29
N ALA A 144 40.25 -49.94 56.23
CA ALA A 144 41.32 -50.93 56.23
C ALA A 144 42.73 -50.40 56.49
N ASP A 145 42.96 -49.08 56.60
CA ASP A 145 44.32 -48.53 56.68
C ASP A 145 44.67 -47.82 58.01
N SER A 146 43.83 -47.97 59.04
CA SER A 146 44.09 -47.38 60.37
C SER A 146 44.85 -48.32 61.32
N THR A 147 45.93 -48.97 60.87
CA THR A 147 46.88 -49.63 61.78
C THR A 147 48.31 -49.59 61.26
N SER A 148 49.01 -48.48 61.47
CA SER A 148 50.44 -48.50 61.77
C SER A 148 50.86 -47.21 62.47
N ILE A 149 50.51 -47.11 63.76
CA ILE A 149 51.36 -46.47 64.77
C ILE A 149 52.68 -47.24 64.77
N ILE A 150 53.86 -46.58 64.68
CA ILE A 150 54.84 -46.43 65.78
C ILE A 150 55.80 -45.25 65.48
N ASP A 151 55.93 -44.34 66.43
CA ASP A 151 56.98 -43.33 66.55
C ASP A 151 58.35 -43.93 66.93
N ALA A 152 59.43 -43.35 66.40
CA ALA A 152 60.79 -43.21 66.97
C ALA A 152 61.59 -42.39 65.94
N GLU A 153 62.30 -41.29 66.21
CA GLU A 153 62.94 -40.73 67.41
C GLU A 153 63.06 -39.21 67.23
#